data_AF-A0A6L2N9C4-F1
#
_entry.id   AF-A0A6L2N9C4-F1
#
_cell.length_a   1.000
_cell.length_b   1.000
_cell.length_c   1.000
_cell.angle_alpha   90.00
_cell.angle_beta   90.00
_cell.angle_gamma   90.00
#
_symmetry.space_group_name_H-M   'P 1'
#
loop_
_entity.id
_entity.type
_entity.pdbx_description
1 polymer ?
#
loop_
_entity_poly.entity_id
_entity_poly.type
_entity_poly.pdbx_seq_one_letter_code
_entity_poly.pdbx_strand_id
1 'polypeptide(L)'
;MEADDQAIQTILMGLPEDIYAVVDREKAKLFNEWEMFTSTEGESIDYHRFAKTMNDFAKNKHYPEPISSNLKFLNNLQPKWKRSVTIVHQVKDLYKVNYTQLYDFLKMNQEETQLLIAQKEKAMIQLQAKEFDLMDATADYEEIKEVNVNSILMDNVKQASTSSTHNNKALV
;
A
#
# COMPACT_ATOMS: atom_id res chain seq x y z
N MET A 1 25.46 -20.13 22.67
CA MET A 1 24.93 -21.15 21.73
C MET A 1 26.04 -22.09 21.24
N GLU A 2 27.16 -22.23 21.97
CA GLU A 2 28.39 -22.85 21.44
C GLU A 2 28.66 -24.25 22.02
N ALA A 3 28.17 -24.53 23.23
CA ALA A 3 28.38 -25.82 23.91
C ALA A 3 27.66 -26.99 23.23
N ASP A 4 26.48 -26.76 22.67
CA ASP A 4 25.70 -27.81 21.98
C ASP A 4 26.29 -28.13 20.61
N ASP A 5 26.76 -27.12 19.86
CA ASP A 5 27.41 -27.33 18.55
C ASP A 5 28.71 -28.13 18.69
N GLN A 6 29.51 -27.85 19.72
CA GLN A 6 30.75 -28.59 19.97
C GLN A 6 30.47 -30.05 20.40
N ALA A 7 29.41 -30.29 21.19
CA ALA A 7 28.98 -31.63 21.56
C ALA A 7 28.45 -32.43 20.36
N ILE A 8 27.68 -31.79 19.47
CA ILE A 8 27.19 -32.38 18.22
C ILE A 8 28.35 -32.74 17.29
N GLN A 9 29.35 -31.86 17.16
CA GLN A 9 30.54 -32.14 16.35
C GLN A 9 31.36 -33.32 16.91
N THR A 10 31.49 -33.39 18.24
CA THR A 10 32.19 -34.49 18.90
C THR A 10 31.50 -35.85 18.66
N ILE A 11 30.16 -35.87 18.70
CA ILE A 11 29.37 -37.07 18.41
C ILE A 11 29.47 -37.44 16.93
N LEU A 12 29.38 -36.46 16.03
CA LEU A 12 29.51 -36.67 14.58
C LEU A 12 30.88 -37.25 14.19
N MET A 13 31.96 -36.79 14.83
CA MET A 13 33.32 -37.32 14.61
C MET A 13 33.50 -38.77 15.08
N GLY A 14 32.62 -39.27 15.96
CA GLY A 14 32.61 -40.66 16.41
C GLY A 14 31.77 -41.60 15.53
N LEU A 15 31.06 -41.08 14.53
CA LEU A 15 30.24 -41.88 13.62
C LEU A 15 31.07 -42.38 12.42
N PRO A 16 30.66 -43.51 11.81
CA PRO A 16 31.17 -43.96 10.52
C PRO A 16 31.11 -42.86 9.45
N GLU A 17 32.13 -42.82 8.58
CA GLU A 17 32.33 -41.79 7.56
C GLU A 17 31.15 -41.67 6.58
N ASP A 18 30.49 -42.78 6.26
CA ASP A 18 29.30 -42.84 5.40
C ASP A 18 28.09 -42.14 6.03
N ILE A 19 27.91 -42.26 7.35
CA ILE A 19 26.83 -41.59 8.09
C ILE A 19 27.12 -40.08 8.17
N TYR A 20 28.37 -39.71 8.47
CA TYR A 20 28.80 -38.31 8.48
C TYR A 20 28.57 -37.64 7.12
N ALA A 21 28.95 -38.31 6.02
CA ALA A 21 28.80 -37.79 4.66
C ALA A 21 27.34 -37.59 4.25
N VAL A 22 26.40 -38.42 4.75
CA VAL A 22 24.96 -38.24 4.49
C VAL A 22 24.42 -37.00 5.21
N VAL A 23 24.79 -36.82 6.47
CA VAL A 23 24.36 -35.66 7.27
C VAL A 23 24.87 -34.36 6.65
N ASP A 24 26.14 -34.30 6.26
CA ASP A 24 26.72 -33.12 5.62
C ASP A 24 26.10 -32.83 4.24
N ARG A 25 25.77 -33.88 3.48
CA ARG A 25 25.11 -33.73 2.18
C ARG A 25 23.71 -33.13 2.32
N GLU A 26 22.91 -33.56 3.30
CA GLU A 26 21.59 -32.99 3.54
C GLU A 26 21.67 -31.54 4.02
N LYS A 27 22.65 -31.19 4.87
CA LYS A 27 22.91 -29.78 5.25
C LYS A 27 23.28 -28.93 4.04
N ALA A 28 24.20 -29.41 3.21
CA ALA A 28 24.61 -28.71 2.00
C ALA A 28 23.45 -28.50 1.03
N LYS A 29 22.55 -29.49 0.92
CA LYS A 29 21.34 -29.39 0.10
C LYS A 29 20.41 -28.29 0.59
N LEU A 30 20.10 -28.26 1.89
CA LEU A 30 19.27 -27.21 2.49
C LEU A 30 19.87 -25.82 2.30
N PHE A 31 21.18 -25.69 2.48
CA PHE A 31 21.88 -24.41 2.28
C PHE A 31 21.87 -23.98 0.81
N ASN A 32 22.05 -24.92 -0.13
CA ASN A 32 21.94 -24.61 -1.56
C ASN A 32 20.52 -24.20 -1.96
N GLU A 33 19.48 -24.87 -1.44
CA GLU A 33 18.09 -24.50 -1.65
C GLU A 33 17.77 -23.10 -1.09
N TRP A 34 18.33 -22.77 0.07
CA TRP A 34 18.28 -21.43 0.66
C TRP A 34 19.00 -20.39 -0.20
N GLU A 35 20.21 -20.69 -0.67
CA GLU A 35 20.98 -19.75 -1.46
C GLU A 35 20.29 -19.44 -2.79
N MET A 36 19.71 -20.46 -3.42
CA MET A 36 18.92 -20.37 -4.64
C MET A 36 17.47 -19.89 -4.42
N PHE A 37 17.10 -19.55 -3.18
CA PHE A 37 15.79 -18.99 -2.90
C PHE A 37 15.66 -17.63 -3.60
N THR A 38 14.74 -17.57 -4.56
CA THR A 38 14.35 -16.35 -5.27
C THR A 38 12.84 -16.28 -5.40
N SER A 39 12.30 -15.07 -5.39
CA SER A 39 10.88 -14.84 -5.64
C SER A 39 10.53 -14.94 -7.11
N THR A 40 9.43 -15.65 -7.37
CA THR A 40 8.84 -15.88 -8.68
C THR A 40 7.78 -14.83 -8.97
N GLU A 41 7.76 -14.29 -10.18
CA GLU A 41 6.76 -13.32 -10.61
C GLU A 41 5.37 -13.98 -10.70
N GLY A 42 4.33 -13.29 -10.20
CA GLY A 42 2.95 -13.79 -10.24
C GLY A 42 2.50 -14.62 -9.04
N GLU A 43 3.39 -14.98 -8.11
CA GLU A 43 3.02 -15.65 -6.87
C GLU A 43 2.77 -14.65 -5.72
N SER A 44 1.71 -14.87 -4.95
CA SER A 44 1.44 -14.23 -3.64
C SER A 44 2.25 -14.89 -2.49
N ILE A 45 3.23 -15.74 -2.84
CA ILE A 45 3.67 -16.88 -2.01
C ILE A 45 5.06 -16.67 -1.36
N ASP A 46 5.66 -15.48 -1.49
CA ASP A 46 7.02 -15.19 -0.99
C ASP A 46 7.21 -15.54 0.51
N TYR A 47 6.20 -15.24 1.35
CA TYR A 47 6.26 -15.56 2.79
C TYR A 47 6.08 -17.05 3.09
N HIS A 48 5.11 -17.71 2.46
CA HIS A 48 4.79 -19.12 2.77
C HIS A 48 5.94 -20.04 2.38
N ARG A 49 6.56 -19.80 1.21
CA ARG A 49 7.72 -20.57 0.76
C ARG A 49 8.92 -20.32 1.67
N PHE A 50 9.18 -19.06 2.04
CA PHE A 50 10.25 -18.71 2.96
C PHE A 50 10.05 -19.34 4.35
N ALA A 51 8.83 -19.25 4.90
CA ALA A 51 8.48 -19.85 6.19
C ALA A 51 8.63 -21.38 6.18
N LYS A 52 8.32 -22.04 5.07
CA LYS A 52 8.59 -23.49 4.91
C LYS A 52 10.09 -23.78 5.01
N THR A 53 10.92 -23.05 4.28
CA THR A 53 12.39 -23.21 4.35
C THR A 53 12.92 -22.96 5.76
N MET A 54 12.43 -21.94 6.46
CA MET A 54 12.79 -21.67 7.86
C MET A 54 12.35 -22.78 8.82
N ASN A 55 11.20 -23.40 8.59
CA ASN A 55 10.76 -24.57 9.36
C ASN A 55 11.63 -25.80 9.10
N ASP A 56 12.10 -25.99 7.87
CA ASP A 56 13.00 -27.09 7.53
C ASP A 56 14.38 -26.88 8.17
N PHE A 57 14.89 -25.65 8.24
CA PHE A 57 16.06 -25.30 9.06
C PHE A 57 15.84 -25.60 10.55
N ALA A 58 14.67 -25.24 11.10
CA ALA A 58 14.32 -25.48 12.48
C ALA A 58 14.29 -26.98 12.85
N LYS A 59 13.70 -27.81 11.98
CA LYS A 59 13.65 -29.28 12.18
C LYS A 59 15.05 -29.91 12.19
N ASN A 60 15.96 -29.35 11.40
CA ASN A 60 17.33 -29.83 11.30
C ASN A 60 18.28 -29.21 12.35
N LYS A 61 17.74 -28.45 13.33
CA LYS A 61 18.51 -27.76 14.39
C LYS A 61 19.60 -26.81 13.86
N HIS A 62 19.48 -26.37 12.62
CA HIS A 62 20.44 -25.47 11.98
C HIS A 62 19.73 -24.16 11.67
N TYR A 63 19.91 -23.17 12.55
CA TYR A 63 19.32 -21.87 12.38
C TYR A 63 20.33 -20.90 11.74
N PRO A 64 20.00 -20.28 10.61
CA PRO A 64 20.73 -19.09 10.19
C PRO A 64 20.62 -18.02 11.28
N GLU A 65 21.63 -17.17 11.41
CA GLU A 65 21.53 -16.01 12.30
C GLU A 65 20.30 -15.17 11.94
N PRO A 66 19.58 -14.58 12.92
CA PRO A 66 18.37 -13.81 12.66
C PRO A 66 18.55 -12.71 11.59
N ILE A 67 19.71 -12.04 11.61
CA ILE A 67 20.05 -11.03 10.61
C ILE A 67 20.16 -11.60 9.20
N SER A 68 20.74 -12.80 9.05
CA SER A 68 20.88 -13.50 7.77
C SER A 68 19.52 -13.88 7.21
N SER A 69 18.64 -14.44 8.05
CA SER A 69 17.26 -14.74 7.65
C SER A 69 16.50 -13.48 7.24
N ASN A 70 16.61 -12.40 8.01
CA ASN A 70 15.92 -11.15 7.72
C ASN A 70 16.38 -10.52 6.41
N LEU A 71 17.70 -10.46 6.18
CA LEU A 71 18.25 -9.93 4.93
C LEU A 71 17.87 -10.81 3.74
N LYS A 72 17.94 -12.14 3.86
CA LYS A 72 17.52 -13.05 2.79
C LYS A 72 16.03 -12.90 2.48
N PHE A 73 15.18 -12.75 3.50
CA PHE A 73 13.77 -12.48 3.32
C PHE A 73 13.55 -11.17 2.54
N LEU A 74 14.12 -10.05 3.02
CA LEU A 74 13.91 -8.72 2.42
C LEU A 74 14.46 -8.60 1.00
N ASN A 75 15.63 -9.17 0.72
CA ASN A 75 16.27 -9.12 -0.59
C ASN A 75 15.50 -9.90 -1.67
N ASN A 76 14.74 -10.90 -1.26
CA ASN A 76 13.95 -11.71 -2.18
C ASN A 76 12.57 -11.13 -2.43
N LEU A 77 12.08 -10.16 -1.65
CA LEU A 77 10.75 -9.60 -1.89
C LEU A 77 10.61 -8.99 -3.30
N GLN A 78 9.46 -9.25 -3.93
CA GLN A 78 9.13 -8.69 -5.24
C GLN A 78 9.28 -7.14 -5.28
N PRO A 79 9.61 -6.55 -6.44
CA PRO A 79 9.85 -5.11 -6.58
C PRO A 79 8.74 -4.19 -6.06
N LYS A 80 7.48 -4.65 -6.09
CA LYS A 80 6.33 -3.94 -5.51
C LYS A 80 6.49 -3.59 -4.03
N TRP A 81 7.33 -4.33 -3.31
CA TRP A 81 7.64 -4.13 -1.88
C TRP A 81 8.83 -3.19 -1.62
N LYS A 82 9.54 -2.73 -2.65
CA LYS A 82 10.81 -1.97 -2.51
C LYS A 82 10.70 -0.74 -1.60
N ARG A 83 9.57 -0.03 -1.67
CA ARG A 83 9.31 1.13 -0.80
C ARG A 83 9.19 0.71 0.67
N SER A 84 8.42 -0.35 0.94
CA SER A 84 8.24 -0.88 2.30
C SER A 84 9.53 -1.48 2.86
N VAL A 85 10.36 -2.11 2.02
CA VAL A 85 11.71 -2.60 2.41
C VAL A 85 12.59 -1.44 2.87
N THR A 86 12.55 -0.31 2.17
CA THR A 86 13.31 0.90 2.58
C THR A 86 12.87 1.39 3.96
N ILE A 87 11.57 1.40 4.22
CA ILE A 87 11.01 1.79 5.53
C ILE A 87 11.46 0.80 6.60
N VAL A 88 11.39 -0.51 6.35
CA VAL A 88 11.87 -1.54 7.27
C VAL A 88 13.31 -1.29 7.70
N HIS A 89 14.21 -1.01 6.75
CA HIS A 89 15.61 -0.70 7.05
C HIS A 89 15.79 0.55 7.93
N GLN A 90 14.87 1.51 7.86
CA GLN A 90 14.94 2.75 8.62
C GLN A 90 14.39 2.60 10.04
N VAL A 91 13.32 1.82 10.21
CA VAL A 91 12.53 1.82 11.47
C VAL A 91 12.67 0.55 12.29
N LYS A 92 13.27 -0.50 11.73
CA LYS A 92 13.43 -1.79 12.42
C LYS A 92 14.90 -2.10 12.66
N ASP A 93 15.16 -2.63 13.85
CA ASP A 93 16.44 -3.23 14.20
C ASP A 93 16.46 -4.68 13.70
N LEU A 94 17.08 -4.90 12.53
CA LEU A 94 17.14 -6.21 11.88
C LEU A 94 17.89 -7.29 12.69
N TYR A 95 18.63 -6.91 13.73
CA TYR A 95 19.28 -7.88 14.63
C TYR A 95 18.35 -8.42 15.70
N LYS A 96 17.25 -7.70 16.01
CA LYS A 96 16.33 -8.05 17.09
C LYS A 96 15.00 -8.59 16.61
N VAL A 97 14.50 -8.09 15.48
CA VAL A 97 13.23 -8.57 14.91
C VAL A 97 13.45 -9.91 14.22
N ASN A 98 12.41 -10.73 14.10
CA ASN A 98 12.43 -11.89 13.22
C ASN A 98 11.64 -11.62 11.92
N TYR A 99 11.82 -12.49 10.93
CA TYR A 99 11.22 -12.33 9.61
C TYR A 99 9.67 -12.37 9.63
N THR A 100 9.06 -13.06 10.60
CA THR A 100 7.60 -13.07 10.79
C THR A 100 7.11 -11.69 11.20
N GLN A 101 7.77 -11.05 12.19
CA GLN A 101 7.45 -9.69 12.59
C GLN A 101 7.68 -8.67 11.47
N LEU A 102 8.69 -8.89 10.63
CA LEU A 102 8.91 -8.08 9.42
C LEU A 102 7.77 -8.25 8.42
N TYR A 103 7.33 -9.48 8.18
CA TYR A 103 6.19 -9.75 7.30
C TYR A 103 4.91 -9.08 7.80
N ASP A 104 4.58 -9.21 9.08
CA ASP A 104 3.40 -8.57 9.68
C ASP A 104 3.47 -7.05 9.53
N PHE A 105 4.65 -6.46 9.77
CA PHE A 105 4.88 -5.03 9.57
C PHE A 105 4.71 -4.60 8.11
N LEU A 106 5.23 -5.38 7.15
CA LEU A 106 5.08 -5.09 5.72
C LEU A 106 3.62 -5.16 5.29
N LYS A 107 2.89 -6.18 5.75
CA LYS A 107 1.47 -6.39 5.45
C LYS A 107 0.61 -5.26 6.02
N MET A 108 0.83 -4.89 7.27
CA MET A 108 0.13 -3.77 7.91
C MET A 108 0.34 -2.45 7.15
N ASN A 109 1.58 -2.14 6.74
CA ASN A 109 1.86 -0.94 5.95
C ASN A 109 1.19 -0.97 4.56
N GLN A 110 1.09 -2.14 3.94
CA GLN A 110 0.41 -2.29 2.66
C GLN A 110 -1.08 -1.96 2.79
N GLU A 111 -1.74 -2.51 3.81
CA GLU A 111 -3.16 -2.27 4.10
C GLU A 111 -3.42 -0.79 4.43
N GLU A 112 -2.59 -0.17 5.26
CA GLU A 112 -2.68 1.25 5.60
C GLU A 112 -2.50 2.16 4.37
N THR A 113 -1.56 1.82 3.49
CA THR A 113 -1.34 2.55 2.25
C THR A 113 -2.56 2.45 1.32
N GLN A 114 -3.16 1.26 1.18
CA GLN A 114 -4.37 1.07 0.37
C GLN A 114 -5.54 1.86 0.94
N LEU A 115 -5.72 1.85 2.26
CA LEU A 115 -6.76 2.63 2.93
C LEU A 115 -6.59 4.13 2.65
N LEU A 116 -5.37 4.64 2.75
CA LEU A 116 -5.09 6.06 2.49
C LEU A 116 -5.34 6.44 1.03
N ILE A 117 -5.01 5.57 0.07
CA ILE A 117 -5.31 5.78 -1.35
C ILE A 117 -6.83 5.86 -1.55
N ALA A 118 -7.58 4.88 -1.03
CA ALA A 118 -9.05 4.85 -1.17
C ALA A 118 -9.72 6.08 -0.52
N GLN A 119 -9.23 6.54 0.62
CA GLN A 119 -9.71 7.76 1.27
C GLN A 119 -9.46 9.00 0.42
N LYS A 120 -8.27 9.12 -0.18
CA LYS A 120 -7.93 10.23 -1.07
C LYS A 120 -8.77 10.25 -2.34
N GLU A 121 -8.98 9.09 -2.96
CA GLU A 121 -9.86 8.95 -4.13
C GLU A 121 -11.30 9.34 -3.79
N LYS A 122 -11.83 8.87 -2.66
CA LYS A 122 -13.17 9.25 -2.19
C LYS A 122 -13.29 10.75 -1.96
N ALA A 123 -12.30 11.37 -1.33
CA ALA A 123 -12.29 12.82 -1.10
C ALA A 123 -12.22 13.60 -2.41
N MET A 124 -11.44 13.13 -3.38
CA MET A 124 -11.35 13.74 -4.71
C MET A 124 -12.69 13.69 -5.45
N ILE A 125 -13.38 12.55 -5.46
CA ILE A 125 -14.70 12.40 -6.07
C ILE A 125 -15.73 13.33 -5.40
N GLN A 126 -15.69 13.44 -4.07
CA GLN A 126 -16.59 14.34 -3.34
C GLN A 126 -16.35 15.82 -3.68
N LEU A 127 -15.09 16.23 -3.88
CA LEU A 127 -14.76 17.59 -4.30
C LEU A 127 -15.27 17.86 -5.72
N GLN A 128 -15.08 16.92 -6.64
CA GLN A 128 -15.57 17.04 -8.02
C GLN A 128 -17.11 17.11 -8.09
N ALA A 129 -17.81 16.33 -7.28
CA ALA A 129 -19.28 16.40 -7.20
C ALA A 129 -19.76 17.78 -6.73
N LYS A 130 -19.14 18.34 -5.68
CA LYS A 130 -19.48 19.69 -5.19
C LYS A 130 -19.17 20.78 -6.22
N GLU A 131 -18.08 20.63 -6.98
CA GLU A 131 -17.72 21.57 -8.05
C GLU A 131 -18.76 21.54 -9.17
N PHE A 132 -19.25 20.36 -9.54
CA PHE A 132 -20.32 20.20 -10.53
C PHE A 132 -21.64 20.83 -10.05
N ASP A 133 -22.07 20.54 -8.82
CA ASP A 133 -23.31 21.11 -8.25
C ASP A 133 -23.25 22.64 -8.17
N LEU A 134 -22.07 23.20 -7.86
CA LEU A 134 -21.87 24.65 -7.84
C LEU A 134 -21.94 25.26 -9.25
N MET A 135 -21.37 24.58 -10.25
CA MET A 135 -21.41 25.03 -11.63
C MET A 135 -22.85 25.06 -12.18
N ASP A 136 -23.65 24.06 -11.85
CA ASP A 136 -25.08 24.00 -12.18
C ASP A 136 -25.85 25.17 -11.54
N ALA A 137 -25.70 25.38 -10.24
CA ALA A 137 -26.34 26.49 -9.53
C ALA A 137 -25.90 27.88 -10.04
N THR A 138 -24.66 28.04 -10.51
CA THR A 138 -24.22 29.30 -11.13
C THR A 138 -24.89 29.56 -12.48
N ALA A 139 -25.11 28.51 -13.29
CA ALA A 139 -25.82 28.65 -14.56
C ALA A 139 -27.28 29.06 -14.33
N ASP A 140 -27.97 28.41 -13.39
CA ASP A 140 -29.32 28.77 -12.98
C ASP A 140 -29.40 30.23 -12.47
N TYR A 141 -28.41 30.67 -11.68
CA TYR A 141 -28.36 32.03 -11.18
C TYR A 141 -28.17 33.07 -12.29
N GLU A 142 -27.33 32.77 -13.29
CA GLU A 142 -27.15 33.64 -14.46
C GLU A 142 -28.45 33.79 -15.26
N GLU A 143 -29.19 32.69 -15.49
CA GLU A 143 -30.48 32.70 -16.19
C GLU A 143 -31.54 33.51 -15.42
N ILE A 144 -31.67 33.29 -14.10
CA ILE A 144 -32.61 34.04 -13.25
C ILE A 144 -32.29 35.53 -13.24
N LYS A 145 -31.00 35.89 -13.16
CA LYS A 145 -30.56 37.28 -13.17
C LYS A 145 -30.93 37.97 -14.48
N GLU A 146 -30.79 37.29 -15.61
CA GLU A 146 -31.16 37.82 -16.92
C GLU A 146 -32.68 38.05 -17.04
N VAL A 147 -33.49 37.06 -16.65
CA VAL A 147 -34.96 37.17 -16.64
C VAL A 147 -35.44 38.33 -15.76
N ASN A 148 -34.83 38.51 -14.59
CA ASN A 148 -35.19 39.58 -13.67
C ASN A 148 -34.89 40.99 -14.25
N VAL A 149 -33.74 41.17 -14.90
CA VAL A 149 -33.39 42.44 -15.56
C VAL A 149 -34.38 42.75 -16.69
N ASN A 150 -34.73 41.75 -17.49
CA ASN A 150 -35.70 41.90 -18.58
C ASN A 150 -37.10 42.28 -18.07
N SER A 151 -37.53 41.68 -16.95
CA SER A 151 -38.82 42.02 -16.31
C SER A 151 -38.88 43.49 -15.88
N ILE A 152 -37.83 44.00 -15.24
CA ILE A 152 -37.75 45.41 -14.80
C ILE A 152 -37.81 46.36 -16.00
N LEU A 153 -37.13 46.03 -17.10
CA LEU A 153 -37.16 46.84 -18.32
C LEU A 153 -38.57 46.90 -18.93
N MET A 154 -39.29 45.77 -18.98
CA MET A 154 -40.66 45.75 -19.50
C MET A 154 -41.62 46.60 -18.68
N ASP A 155 -41.53 46.58 -17.35
CA ASP A 155 -42.38 47.39 -16.48
C ASP A 155 -42.14 48.89 -16.68
N ASN A 156 -40.88 49.30 -16.81
CA ASN A 156 -40.53 50.69 -17.10
C ASN A 156 -41.11 51.16 -18.44
N VAL A 157 -41.05 50.32 -19.49
CA VAL A 157 -41.63 50.64 -20.82
C VAL A 157 -43.16 50.77 -20.76
N LYS A 158 -43.83 49.86 -20.03
CA LYS A 158 -45.29 49.93 -19.83
C LYS A 158 -45.68 51.21 -19.09
N GLN A 159 -44.98 51.56 -18.02
CA GLN A 159 -45.25 52.79 -17.27
C GLN A 159 -45.10 54.04 -18.14
N ALA A 160 -44.01 54.15 -18.91
CA ALA A 160 -43.79 55.27 -19.82
C ALA A 160 -44.93 55.43 -20.85
N SER A 161 -45.47 54.32 -21.36
CA SER A 161 -46.59 54.31 -22.30
C SER A 161 -47.92 54.74 -21.65
N THR A 162 -48.15 54.40 -20.38
CA THR A 162 -49.34 54.86 -19.64
C THR A 162 -49.26 56.35 -19.26
N SER A 163 -48.06 56.86 -18.96
CA SER A 163 -47.85 58.28 -18.62
C SER A 163 -48.07 59.21 -19.83
N SER A 164 -47.72 58.78 -21.05
CA SER A 164 -47.98 59.59 -22.26
C SER A 164 -49.47 59.69 -22.59
N THR A 165 -50.26 58.69 -22.21
CA THR A 165 -51.72 58.65 -22.45
C THR A 165 -52.49 59.56 -21.48
N HIS A 166 -51.99 59.78 -20.26
CA HIS A 166 -52.59 60.73 -19.31
C HIS A 166 -52.33 62.20 -19.71
N ASN A 167 -51.15 62.50 -20.23
CA ASN A 167 -50.81 63.87 -20.66
C ASN A 167 -51.61 64.33 -21.90
N ASN A 168 -52.01 63.40 -22.77
CA ASN A 168 -52.84 63.72 -23.93
C ASN A 168 -54.34 63.90 -23.62
N LYS A 169 -54.84 63.40 -22.48
CA LYS A 169 -56.23 63.60 -22.05
C LYS A 169 -56.45 64.84 -21.19
N ALA A 170 -55.39 65.38 -20.58
CA ALA A 170 -55.45 66.60 -19.77
C ALA A 170 -55.30 67.90 -20.60
N LEU A 171 -55.06 67.80 -21.90
CA LEU A 171 -54.81 68.94 -22.80
C LEU A 171 -55.99 69.29 -23.72
N VAL A 172 -57.22 68.87 -23.38
CA VAL A 172 -58.47 69.22 -24.10
C VAL A 172 -59.24 70.28 -23.34
#